data_AF-A0A955FHV8-F1
#
_entry.id   AF-A0A955FHV8-F1
#
_cell.length_a   1.000
_cell.length_b   1.000
_cell.length_c   1.000
_cell.angle_alpha   90.00
_cell.angle_beta   90.00
_cell.angle_gamma   90.00
#
_symmetry.space_group_name_H-M   'P 1'
#
loop_
_entity.id
_entity.type
_entity.pdbx_description
1 polymer ?
#
loop_
_entity_poly.entity_id
_entity_poly.type
_entity_poly.pdbx_seq_one_letter_code
_entity_poly.pdbx_strand_id
1 'polypeptide(L)'
;MTIIEENIRDILVSLAGTCHQKRPLVVSAPTGSGKSTRLPLYVALVNKTSNPITKVWVALPTTLAVSNLYSWVIKQERAKGLKIGMRSGGVAVGASAEDAELYYTTLQTVINKMMK
;
A
#
# COMPACT_ATOMS: atom_id res chain seq x y z
N MET A 1 -7.19 7.65 -23.34
CA MET A 1 -6.92 6.89 -22.10
C MET A 1 -5.88 7.69 -21.34
N THR A 2 -6.31 8.72 -20.60
CA THR A 2 -5.35 9.77 -20.14
C THR A 2 -5.88 10.64 -19.00
N ILE A 3 -7.19 10.92 -18.96
CA ILE A 3 -7.77 11.90 -18.03
C ILE A 3 -7.87 11.40 -16.56
N ILE A 4 -7.88 10.08 -16.33
CA ILE A 4 -7.98 9.50 -14.97
C ILE A 4 -6.60 9.37 -14.30
N GLU A 5 -5.52 9.18 -15.06
CA GLU A 5 -4.18 8.98 -14.51
C GLU A 5 -3.54 10.30 -14.04
N GLU A 6 -3.77 11.40 -14.75
CA GLU A 6 -3.27 12.74 -14.36
C GLU A 6 -3.95 13.24 -13.08
N ASN A 7 -5.28 13.09 -12.96
CA ASN A 7 -6.00 13.50 -11.76
C ASN A 7 -5.62 12.68 -10.51
N ILE A 8 -5.40 11.37 -10.65
CA ILE A 8 -4.96 10.53 -9.51
C ILE A 8 -3.54 10.91 -9.11
N ARG A 9 -2.65 11.20 -10.06
CA ARG A 9 -1.30 11.67 -9.77
C ARG A 9 -1.31 12.97 -8.99
N ASP A 10 -2.07 13.97 -9.42
CA ASP A 10 -2.11 15.26 -8.74
C ASP A 10 -2.79 15.19 -7.37
N ILE A 11 -3.84 14.36 -7.23
CA ILE A 11 -4.45 14.06 -5.93
C ILE A 11 -3.44 13.37 -5.00
N LEU A 12 -2.71 12.37 -5.50
CA LEU A 12 -1.77 11.59 -4.69
C LEU A 12 -0.45 12.33 -4.43
N VAL A 13 0.01 13.19 -5.33
CA VAL A 13 1.14 14.11 -5.12
C VAL A 13 0.74 15.23 -4.17
N SER A 14 -0.50 15.74 -4.26
CA SER A 14 -1.07 16.61 -3.25
C SER A 14 -1.10 15.90 -1.89
N LEU A 15 -1.54 14.65 -1.82
CA LEU A 15 -1.58 13.85 -0.58
C LEU A 15 -0.19 13.45 -0.04
N ALA A 16 0.80 13.21 -0.91
CA ALA A 16 2.15 12.84 -0.51
C ALA A 16 3.00 14.06 -0.12
N GLY A 17 2.85 15.17 -0.87
CA GLY A 17 3.43 16.48 -0.56
C GLY A 17 2.74 17.15 0.63
N THR A 18 1.47 16.80 0.89
CA THR A 18 0.76 17.11 2.13
C THR A 18 0.52 15.83 2.92
N CYS A 19 1.58 15.31 3.56
CA CYS A 19 1.43 14.53 4.79
C CYS A 19 0.84 15.38 5.96
N HIS A 20 -0.05 16.32 5.61
CA HIS A 20 -0.75 17.35 6.36
C HIS A 20 -2.24 17.41 5.98
N GLN A 21 -2.75 16.59 5.06
CA GLN A 21 -4.20 16.40 4.97
C GLN A 21 -4.68 15.66 6.23
N LYS A 22 -5.15 16.46 7.20
CA LYS A 22 -5.70 16.02 8.49
C LYS A 22 -7.00 15.20 8.38
N ARG A 23 -7.42 14.77 7.17
CA ARG A 23 -8.73 14.15 6.93
C ARG A 23 -8.60 12.83 6.16
N PRO A 24 -9.34 11.79 6.55
CA PRO A 24 -9.32 10.50 5.85
C PRO A 24 -9.91 10.62 4.44
N LEU A 25 -9.28 9.94 3.47
CA LEU A 25 -9.79 9.79 2.11
C LEU A 25 -10.51 8.45 1.96
N VAL A 26 -11.71 8.48 1.38
CA VAL A 26 -12.47 7.28 1.03
C VAL A 26 -12.41 7.08 -0.49
N VAL A 27 -11.90 5.94 -0.93
CA VAL A 27 -11.85 5.55 -2.35
C VAL A 27 -12.85 4.44 -2.62
N SER A 28 -13.88 4.73 -3.42
CA SER A 28 -14.90 3.76 -3.83
C SER A 28 -14.75 3.43 -5.31
N ALA A 29 -14.61 2.13 -5.62
CA ALA A 29 -14.54 1.62 -6.97
C ALA A 29 -14.91 0.13 -7.00
N PRO A 30 -15.45 -0.39 -8.13
CA PRO A 30 -15.78 -1.81 -8.26
C PRO A 30 -14.56 -2.71 -8.14
N THR A 31 -14.78 -3.99 -7.81
CA THR A 31 -13.72 -5.01 -7.86
C THR A 31 -13.20 -5.14 -9.29
N GLY A 32 -11.88 -5.31 -9.45
CA GLY A 32 -11.22 -5.29 -10.76
C GLY A 32 -10.66 -3.92 -11.17
N SER A 33 -11.06 -2.83 -10.53
CA SER A 33 -10.53 -1.47 -10.78
C SER A 33 -9.06 -1.26 -10.42
N GLY A 34 -8.45 -2.20 -9.69
CA GLY A 34 -7.07 -2.08 -9.19
C GLY A 34 -6.92 -1.32 -7.88
N LYS A 35 -8.02 -0.94 -7.21
CA LYS A 35 -7.98 -0.17 -5.95
C LYS A 35 -7.19 -0.83 -4.80
N SER A 36 -7.13 -2.16 -4.75
CA SER A 36 -6.40 -2.90 -3.71
C SER A 36 -5.00 -3.34 -4.14
N THR A 37 -4.67 -3.19 -5.43
CA THR A 37 -3.39 -3.61 -6.01
C THR A 37 -2.56 -2.41 -6.45
N ARG A 38 -3.07 -1.61 -7.40
CA ARG A 38 -2.36 -0.49 -8.02
C ARG A 38 -2.27 0.75 -7.13
N LEU A 39 -3.33 1.08 -6.40
CA LEU A 39 -3.34 2.28 -5.57
C LEU A 39 -2.27 2.23 -4.46
N PRO A 40 -2.15 1.17 -3.63
CA PRO A 40 -1.09 1.10 -2.62
C PRO A 40 0.32 1.18 -3.22
N LEU A 41 0.52 0.55 -4.38
CA LEU A 41 1.78 0.60 -5.10
C LEU A 41 2.13 2.01 -5.56
N TYR A 42 1.16 2.70 -6.15
CA TYR A 42 1.37 4.07 -6.62
C TYR A 42 1.74 5.00 -5.46
N VAL A 43 1.01 4.91 -4.34
CA VAL A 43 1.31 5.69 -3.13
C VAL A 43 2.72 5.39 -2.62
N ALA A 44 3.12 4.11 -2.59
CA ALA A 44 4.47 3.73 -2.16
C ALA A 44 5.56 4.29 -3.08
N LEU A 45 5.34 4.32 -4.40
CA LEU A 45 6.28 4.89 -5.38
C LEU A 45 6.41 6.41 -5.24
N VAL A 46 5.30 7.11 -5.03
CA VAL A 46 5.30 8.56 -4.79
C VAL A 46 6.01 8.86 -3.47
N ASN A 47 5.73 8.12 -2.40
CA ASN A 47 6.40 8.31 -1.11
C ASN A 47 7.90 8.04 -1.20
N LYS A 48 8.32 7.00 -1.93
CA LYS A 48 9.76 6.73 -2.12
C LYS A 48 10.52 7.91 -2.72
N THR A 49 9.90 8.68 -3.61
CA THR A 49 10.53 9.83 -4.27
C THR A 49 10.39 11.13 -3.49
N SER A 50 9.25 11.35 -2.83
CA SER A 50 8.91 12.62 -2.17
C SER A 50 9.10 12.64 -0.65
N ASN A 51 8.93 11.49 0.03
CA ASN A 51 9.05 11.34 1.48
C ASN A 51 9.38 9.88 1.87
N PRO A 52 10.65 9.46 1.74
CA PRO A 52 11.06 8.05 1.87
C PRO A 52 10.91 7.47 3.28
N ILE A 53 10.61 8.30 4.28
CA ILE A 53 10.31 7.86 5.65
C ILE A 53 8.90 7.26 5.72
N THR A 54 7.99 7.69 4.83
CA THR A 54 6.58 7.32 4.89
C THR A 54 6.34 5.95 4.26
N LYS A 55 5.95 4.99 5.09
CA LYS A 55 5.65 3.61 4.69
C LYS A 55 4.16 3.42 4.43
N VAL A 56 3.82 2.59 3.45
CA VAL A 56 2.43 2.25 3.14
C VAL A 56 2.05 0.92 3.77
N TRP A 57 1.04 0.94 4.63
CA TRP A 57 0.49 -0.26 5.27
C TRP A 57 -0.89 -0.57 4.68
N VAL A 58 -1.07 -1.80 4.20
CA VAL A 58 -2.34 -2.28 3.63
C VAL A 58 -2.92 -3.32 4.57
N ALA A 59 -3.96 -2.94 5.29
CA ALA A 59 -4.72 -3.83 6.16
C ALA A 59 -5.86 -4.51 5.39
N LEU A 60 -5.89 -5.84 5.43
CA LEU A 60 -6.88 -6.65 4.73
C LEU A 60 -7.70 -7.49 5.71
N PRO A 61 -8.96 -7.85 5.36
CA PRO A 61 -9.86 -8.54 6.27
C PRO A 61 -9.44 -9.99 6.53
N THR A 62 -8.76 -10.66 5.60
CA THR A 62 -8.41 -12.08 5.72
C THR A 62 -6.94 -12.34 5.38
N THR A 63 -6.39 -13.38 6.00
CA THR A 63 -5.03 -13.88 5.72
C THR A 63 -4.84 -14.29 4.27
N LEU A 64 -5.86 -14.89 3.66
CA LEU A 64 -5.88 -15.27 2.25
C LEU A 64 -5.78 -14.05 1.32
N ALA A 65 -6.51 -12.96 1.62
CA ALA A 65 -6.43 -11.74 0.85
C ALA A 65 -5.03 -11.13 0.89
N VAL A 66 -4.37 -11.13 2.06
CA VAL A 66 -2.97 -10.68 2.22
C VAL A 66 -2.05 -11.46 1.30
N SER A 67 -2.08 -12.79 1.39
CA SER A 67 -1.20 -13.67 0.61
C SER A 67 -1.43 -13.52 -0.90
N ASN A 68 -2.68 -13.41 -1.34
CA ASN A 68 -3.03 -13.28 -2.76
C ASN A 68 -2.64 -11.93 -3.33
N LEU A 69 -2.93 -10.84 -2.61
CA LEU A 69 -2.58 -9.48 -3.05
C LEU A 69 -1.07 -9.27 -3.08
N TYR A 70 -0.35 -9.69 -2.03
CA TYR A 70 1.11 -9.66 -2.02
C TYR A 70 1.69 -10.45 -3.21
N SER A 71 1.23 -11.67 -3.43
CA SER A 71 1.72 -12.52 -4.52
C SER A 71 1.46 -11.91 -5.90
N TRP A 72 0.27 -11.32 -6.10
CA TRP A 72 -0.05 -10.60 -7.34
C TRP A 72 0.87 -9.40 -7.55
N VAL A 73 1.04 -8.59 -6.51
CA VAL A 73 1.86 -7.37 -6.55
C VAL A 73 3.33 -7.68 -6.83
N ILE A 74 3.90 -8.69 -6.15
CA ILE A 74 5.27 -9.13 -6.43
C ILE A 74 5.40 -9.63 -7.87
N LYS A 75 4.45 -10.43 -8.39
CA LYS A 75 4.53 -10.93 -9.77
C LYS A 75 4.50 -9.81 -10.81
N GLN A 76 3.67 -8.80 -10.58
CA GLN A 76 3.47 -7.72 -11.55
C GLN A 76 4.56 -6.64 -11.46
N GLU A 77 5.11 -6.40 -10.26
CA GLU A 77 5.78 -5.12 -9.96
C GLU A 77 7.12 -5.27 -9.24
N ARG A 78 7.68 -6.48 -9.13
CA ARG A 78 9.02 -6.72 -8.55
C ARG A 78 10.13 -5.89 -9.21
N ALA A 79 9.94 -5.47 -10.46
CA ALA A 79 10.89 -4.67 -11.22
C ALA A 79 10.94 -3.19 -10.79
N LYS A 80 9.95 -2.67 -10.03
CA LYS A 80 9.90 -1.24 -9.65
C LYS A 80 10.79 -0.87 -8.46
N GLY A 81 11.62 -1.80 -7.98
CA GLY A 81 12.64 -1.57 -6.96
C GLY A 81 12.07 -1.24 -5.57
N LEU A 82 10.80 -1.52 -5.31
CA LEU A 82 10.20 -1.35 -3.99
C LEU A 82 10.59 -2.50 -3.04
N LYS A 83 10.87 -2.17 -1.78
CA LYS A 83 10.94 -3.16 -0.69
C LYS A 83 9.52 -3.48 -0.24
N ILE A 84 9.00 -4.64 -0.66
CA ILE A 84 7.64 -5.07 -0.35
C ILE A 84 7.68 -6.24 0.63
N GLY A 85 6.82 -6.19 1.64
CA GLY A 85 6.69 -7.22 2.66
C GLY A 85 5.25 -7.60 2.93
N MET A 86 5.04 -8.72 3.60
CA MET A 86 3.73 -9.09 4.14
C MET A 86 3.82 -9.86 5.45
N ARG A 87 2.72 -9.84 6.21
CA ARG A 87 2.48 -10.78 7.33
C ARG A 87 1.05 -11.30 7.35
N SER A 88 0.92 -12.61 7.42
CA SER A 88 -0.36 -13.31 7.38
C SER A 88 -0.31 -14.55 8.27
N GLY A 89 -1.22 -14.66 9.26
CA GLY A 89 -1.33 -15.86 10.10
C GLY A 89 -0.03 -16.26 10.83
N GLY A 90 0.78 -15.29 11.25
CA GLY A 90 2.08 -15.53 11.90
C GLY A 90 3.26 -15.69 10.92
N VAL A 91 2.99 -15.87 9.63
CA VAL A 91 4.01 -15.98 8.58
C VAL A 91 4.37 -14.57 8.09
N ALA A 92 5.67 -14.26 8.01
CA ALA A 92 6.18 -13.04 7.39
C ALA A 92 7.02 -13.39 6.15
N VAL A 93 6.83 -12.64 5.06
CA VAL A 93 7.54 -12.87 3.79
C VAL A 93 7.95 -11.53 3.17
N GLY A 94 9.12 -11.49 2.54
CA GLY A 94 9.67 -10.29 1.91
C GLY A 94 10.36 -9.38 2.93
N ALA A 95 10.27 -8.07 2.70
CA ALA A 95 10.83 -7.08 3.63
C ALA A 95 10.13 -7.13 5.00
N SER A 96 10.88 -6.79 6.06
CA SER A 96 10.32 -6.63 7.41
C SER A 96 9.30 -5.48 7.42
N ALA A 97 8.44 -5.41 8.44
CA ALA A 97 7.49 -4.31 8.56
C ALA A 97 8.20 -2.95 8.77
N GLU A 98 9.43 -3.00 9.27
CA GLU A 98 10.30 -1.88 9.56
C GLU A 98 11.09 -1.43 8.32
N ASP A 99 11.32 -2.31 7.34
CA ASP A 99 12.09 -1.99 6.14
C ASP A 99 11.23 -1.88 4.87
N ALA A 100 9.99 -2.35 4.93
CA ALA A 100 9.08 -2.32 3.80
C ALA A 100 8.58 -0.90 3.50
N GLU A 101 8.68 -0.51 2.24
CA GLU A 101 8.03 0.69 1.68
C GLU A 101 6.53 0.42 1.47
N LEU A 102 6.16 -0.85 1.22
CA LEU A 102 4.79 -1.33 1.11
C LEU A 102 4.62 -2.65 1.87
N TYR A 103 3.71 -2.67 2.85
CA TYR A 103 3.51 -3.81 3.72
C TYR A 103 2.05 -4.28 3.75
N TYR A 104 1.81 -5.53 3.35
CA TYR A 104 0.48 -6.15 3.39
C TYR A 104 0.27 -6.94 4.69
N THR A 105 -0.83 -6.71 5.38
CA THR A 105 -1.10 -7.39 6.65
C THR A 105 -2.59 -7.49 6.93
N THR A 106 -2.96 -8.16 8.01
CA THR A 106 -4.34 -8.24 8.49
C THR A 106 -4.69 -7.05 9.38
N LEU A 107 -5.97 -6.67 9.42
CA LEU A 107 -6.45 -5.62 10.31
C LEU A 107 -6.10 -5.89 11.78
N GLN A 108 -6.24 -7.15 12.23
CA GLN A 108 -5.83 -7.60 13.56
C GLN A 108 -4.37 -7.24 13.88
N THR A 109 -3.46 -7.41 12.92
CA THR A 109 -2.03 -7.14 13.12
C THR A 109 -1.77 -5.64 13.30
N VAL A 110 -2.50 -4.79 12.56
CA VAL A 110 -2.40 -3.34 12.72
C VAL A 110 -2.92 -2.91 14.09
N ILE A 111 -4.08 -3.42 14.49
CA ILE A 111 -4.67 -3.14 15.82
C ILE A 111 -3.68 -3.56 16.94
N ASN A 112 -3.13 -4.77 16.86
CA ASN A 112 -2.15 -5.27 17.83
C ASN A 112 -0.86 -4.43 17.90
N LYS A 113 -0.48 -3.77 16.81
CA LYS A 113 0.69 -2.87 16.77
C LYS A 113 0.38 -1.51 17.39
N MET A 114 -0.84 -1.02 17.28
CA MET A 114 -1.26 0.27 17.87
C MET A 114 -1.52 0.21 19.37
N MET A 115 -1.81 -0.98 19.91
CA MET A 115 -2.07 -1.18 21.34
C MET A 115 -0.79 -1.42 22.17
N LYS A 116 0.37 -1.45 21.53
CA LYS A 116 1.69 -1.61 22.18
C LYS A 116 2.42 -0.28 22.17
#